data_AF-A0A3D5JQF8-F1
#
_entry.id   AF-A0A3D5JQF8-F1
#
_cell.length_a   1.000
_cell.length_b   1.000
_cell.length_c   1.000
_cell.angle_alpha   90.00
_cell.angle_beta   90.00
_cell.angle_gamma   90.00
#
_symmetry.space_group_name_H-M   'P 1'
#
loop_
_entity.id
_entity.type
_entity.pdbx_description
1 polymer ?
#
loop_
_entity_poly.entity_id
_entity_poly.type
_entity_poly.pdbx_seq_one_letter_code
_entity_poly.pdbx_strand_id
1 'polypeptide(L)' 'SGPMGGDAQIADRVLEGDCQRAIFFEDPHVARQHEADIQLLERAVTTVTDQAVCITAPRVAARWAQAATAR' A
#
# COMPACT_ATOMS: atom_id res chain seq x y z
N SER A 1 -4.14 9.88 -5.03
CA SER A 1 -5.28 9.25 -4.36
C SER A 1 -6.42 9.14 -5.36
N GLY A 2 -7.31 8.17 -5.19
CA GLY A 2 -8.64 8.33 -5.76
C GLY A 2 -9.29 9.57 -5.13
N PRO A 3 -10.05 10.39 -5.88
CA PRO A 3 -10.45 11.75 -5.49
C PRO A 3 -11.34 11.89 -4.24
N MET A 4 -11.59 10.82 -3.48
CA MET A 4 -12.57 10.77 -2.38
C MET A 4 -12.04 10.10 -1.07
N GLY A 5 -10.71 9.95 -0.89
CA GLY A 5 -10.15 9.42 0.36
C GLY A 5 -9.98 7.89 0.41
N GLY A 6 -9.81 7.25 -0.75
CA GLY A 6 -9.60 5.79 -0.82
C GLY A 6 -8.34 5.31 -0.10
N ASP A 7 -7.28 6.11 -0.08
CA ASP A 7 -6.01 5.75 0.57
C ASP A 7 -6.18 5.66 2.10
N ALA A 8 -6.99 6.54 2.69
CA ALA A 8 -7.34 6.49 4.11
C ALA A 8 -8.19 5.26 4.45
N GLN A 9 -9.12 4.87 3.59
CA GLN A 9 -9.91 3.65 3.77
C GLN A 9 -9.05 2.38 3.69
N ILE A 10 -8.03 2.37 2.82
CA ILE A 10 -7.08 1.27 2.74
C ILE A 10 -6.22 1.21 4.01
N ALA A 11 -5.76 2.36 4.50
CA ALA A 11 -4.98 2.44 5.74
C ALA A 11 -5.78 1.94 6.94
N ASP A 12 -7.07 2.27 7.03
CA ASP A 12 -7.96 1.80 8.08
C ASP A 12 -8.08 0.26 8.06
N ARG A 13 -8.31 -0.33 6.89
CA ARG A 13 -8.35 -1.79 6.74
C ARG A 13 -7.01 -2.48 7.02
N VAL A 14 -5.89 -1.80 6.82
CA VAL A 14 -4.57 -2.30 7.22
C VAL A 14 -4.45 -2.34 8.74
N LEU A 15 -4.93 -1.30 9.44
CA LEU A 15 -4.91 -1.23 10.90
C LEU A 15 -5.88 -2.23 11.55
N GLU A 16 -7.03 -2.48 10.93
CA GLU A 16 -8.01 -3.48 11.38
C GLU A 16 -7.55 -4.93 11.14
N GLY A 17 -6.45 -5.13 10.39
CA GLY A 17 -5.92 -6.44 10.05
C GLY A 17 -6.66 -7.13 8.89
N ASP A 18 -7.63 -6.46 8.28
CA ASP A 18 -8.39 -6.94 7.12
C ASP A 18 -7.60 -6.87 5.81
N CYS A 19 -6.50 -6.11 5.79
CA CYS A 19 -5.59 -5.99 4.66
C CYS A 19 -4.14 -6.26 5.07
N GLN A 20 -3.59 -7.41 4.65
CA GLN A 20 -2.23 -7.84 5.03
C GLN A 20 -1.15 -7.44 3.99
N ARG A 21 -1.55 -6.89 2.85
CA ARG A 21 -0.64 -6.51 1.76
C ARG A 21 -1.21 -5.33 0.98
N ALA A 22 -0.44 -4.26 0.88
CA ALA A 22 -0.75 -3.11 0.03
C ALA A 22 0.29 -3.02 -1.09
N ILE A 23 -0.15 -2.86 -2.34
CA ILE A 23 0.72 -2.62 -3.49
C ILE A 23 0.41 -1.22 -4.00
N PHE A 24 1.39 -0.33 -3.98
CA PHE A 24 1.21 1.08 -4.32
C PHE A 24 2.22 1.51 -5.37
N PHE A 25 1.80 1.69 -6.62
CA PHE A 25 2.67 2.14 -7.70
C PHE A 25 2.46 3.62 -7.95
N GLU A 26 3.54 4.38 -7.87
CA GLU A 26 3.56 5.81 -8.14
C GLU A 26 4.23 6.10 -9.48
N ASP A 27 3.75 7.15 -10.14
CA ASP A 27 4.46 7.72 -11.27
C ASP A 27 5.50 8.73 -10.77
N PRO A 28 6.80 8.51 -11.00
CA PRO A 28 7.86 9.43 -10.54
C PRO A 28 7.84 10.79 -11.26
N HIS A 29 7.11 10.94 -12.37
CA HIS A 29 7.06 12.16 -13.17
C HIS A 29 5.82 13.03 -12.88
N VAL A 30 4.87 12.54 -12.08
CA VAL A 30 3.66 13.29 -11.70
C VAL A 30 3.79 13.73 -10.25
N ALA A 31 3.49 15.01 -9.98
CA ALA A 31 3.46 15.50 -8.62
C ALA A 31 2.50 14.66 -7.76
N ARG A 32 2.97 14.20 -6.60
CA ARG A 32 2.14 13.50 -5.62
C ARG A 32 1.07 14.45 -5.08
N GLN A 33 -0.07 14.52 -5.75
CA GLN A 33 -1.19 15.38 -5.34
C GLN A 33 -1.74 15.05 -3.93
N HIS A 34 -1.31 13.93 -3.33
CA HIS A 34 -1.81 13.38 -2.08
C HIS A 34 -0.68 12.82 -1.19
N GLU A 35 0.41 13.57 -1.06
CA GLU A 35 1.57 13.20 -0.22
C GLU A 35 1.18 12.83 1.23
N ALA A 36 0.23 13.55 1.82
CA ALA A 36 -0.22 13.31 3.19
C ALA A 36 -0.91 11.94 3.36
N ASP A 37 -1.73 11.55 2.38
CA ASP A 37 -2.49 10.29 2.43
C ASP A 37 -1.56 9.08 2.21
N ILE A 38 -0.56 9.24 1.33
CA ILE A 38 0.48 8.24 1.10
C ILE A 38 1.30 8.03 2.36
N GLN A 39 1.74 9.11 3.01
CA GLN A 39 2.46 9.02 4.29
C GLN A 39 1.61 8.38 5.38
N LEU A 40 0.29 8.62 5.39
CA LEU A 40 -0.63 8.00 6.33
C LEU A 40 -0.72 6.48 6.11
N LEU A 41 -0.82 6.03 4.86
CA LEU A 41 -0.82 4.61 4.52
C LEU A 41 0.51 3.93 4.87
N GLU A 42 1.65 4.55 4.54
CA GLU A 42 2.98 4.04 4.89
C GLU A 42 3.17 3.92 6.41
N ARG A 43 2.68 4.90 7.17
CA ARG A 43 2.69 4.86 8.63
C ARG A 43 1.81 3.76 9.19
N ALA A 44 0.59 3.61 8.67
CA ALA A 44 -0.32 2.54 9.08
C ALA A 44 0.31 1.16 8.88
N VAL A 45 0.91 0.91 7.71
CA VAL A 45 1.64 -0.33 7.44
C VAL A 45 2.82 -0.51 8.40
N THR A 46 3.58 0.56 8.66
CA THR A 46 4.72 0.50 9.61
C THR A 46 4.25 0.15 11.03
N THR A 47 3.09 0.64 11.46
CA THR A 47 2.49 0.33 12.77
C THR A 47 2.17 -1.16 12.92
N VAL A 48 1.73 -1.82 11.84
CA VAL A 48 1.38 -3.25 11.83
C VAL A 48 2.36 -4.06 10.98
N THR A 49 3.66 -3.76 11.02
CA THR A 49 4.68 -4.37 10.15
C THR A 49 4.73 -5.90 10.22
N ASP A 50 4.27 -6.50 11.32
CA ASP A 50 4.20 -7.95 11.49
C ASP A 50 3.06 -8.60 10.68
N GLN A 51 2.06 -7.79 10.30
CA GLN A 51 0.84 -8.23 9.63
C GLN A 51 0.70 -7.66 8.21
N ALA A 52 1.16 -6.44 7.97
CA ALA A 52 1.04 -5.77 6.68
C ALA A 52 2.39 -5.37 6.08
N VAL A 53 2.49 -5.47 4.75
CA VAL A 53 3.65 -5.01 3.98
C VAL A 53 3.17 -4.13 2.83
N CYS A 54 3.85 -2.99 2.64
CA CYS A 54 3.67 -2.11 1.49
C CYS A 54 4.72 -2.43 0.44
N ILE A 55 4.29 -2.67 -0.80
CA ILE A 55 5.17 -2.96 -1.93
C ILE A 55 5.02 -1.84 -2.96
N THR A 56 6.09 -1.07 -3.16
CA THR A 56 6.10 0.07 -4.08
C THR A 56 6.83 -0.20 -5.39
N ALA A 57 7.69 -1.23 -5.42
CA ALA A 57 8.46 -1.57 -6.60
C ALA A 57 7.73 -2.61 -7.48
N PRO A 58 7.48 -2.34 -8.78
CA PRO A 58 6.80 -3.28 -9.68
C PRO A 58 7.46 -4.66 -9.73
N ARG A 59 8.80 -4.72 -9.68
CA ARG A 59 9.55 -6.00 -9.64
C ARG A 59 9.25 -6.83 -8.40
N VAL A 60 9.13 -6.20 -7.24
CA VAL A 60 8.84 -6.90 -5.97
C VAL A 60 7.38 -7.35 -5.96
N ALA A 61 6.47 -6.52 -6.46
CA ALA A 61 5.06 -6.85 -6.59
C ALA A 61 4.84 -8.03 -7.56
N ALA A 62 5.54 -8.06 -8.69
CA ALA A 62 5.50 -9.19 -9.63
C ALA A 62 5.98 -10.49 -8.98
N ARG A 63 7.11 -10.46 -8.25
CA ARG A 63 7.62 -11.62 -7.50
C ARG A 63 6.63 -12.09 -6.42
N TRP A 64 6.02 -11.14 -5.71
CA TRP A 64 5.01 -11.45 -4.71
C TRP A 64 3.78 -12.10 -5.34
N ALA A 65 3.28 -11.56 -6.45
CA ALA A 65 2.11 -12.10 -7.16
C ALA A 65 2.39 -13.53 -7.66
N GLN A 66 3.56 -13.78 -8.23
CA GLN A 66 3.99 -15.12 -8.65
C GLN A 66 4.02 -16.11 -7.46
N ALA A 67 4.58 -15.70 -6.32
CA ALA A 67 4.60 -16.53 -5.12
C ALA A 67 3.18 -16.78 -4.55
N ALA A 68 2.29 -15.80 -4.64
CA ALA A 68 0.90 -15.95 -4.21
C ALA A 68 0.10 -16.91 -5.10
N THR A 69 0.38 -16.96 -6.41
CA THR A 69 -0.26 -17.90 -7.34
C THR A 69 0.29 -19.33 -7.26
N ALA A 70 1.49 -19.52 -6.73
CA ALA A 70 2.11 -20.84 -6.55
C ALA A 70 1.62 -21.58 -5.28
N ARG A 71 0.50 -21.12 -4.71
CA ARG A 71 -0.04 -21.57 -3.42
C ARG A 71 -1.23 -22.50 -3.58
#